data_AF-A0A178WCG4-F1
#
_entry.id   AF-A0A178WCG4-F1
#
_cell.length_a   1.000
_cell.length_b   1.000
_cell.length_c   1.000
_cell.angle_alpha   90.00
_cell.angle_beta   90.00
_cell.angle_gamma   90.00
#
_symmetry.space_group_name_H-M   'P 1'
#
loop_
_entity.id
_entity.type
_entity.pdbx_description
1 polymer ?
#
loop_
_entity_poly.entity_id
_entity_poly.type
_entity_poly.pdbx_seq_one_letter_code
_entity_poly.pdbx_strand_id
1 'polypeptide(L)'
;MTAGAGNSDRPAISSLNCPPFIVVESCREHLGVHPCDRRSNITKYRELFPAIDFSLIETDVDVLWKPDIREEDQDIAARGVKFFNWLSTRKEKEIAVVTHSGFLYQTLNSFGNDCDPSVKNEISKKFVNCELRSFVLVDKCMSSSNPPMTNYP
;
A
#
# COMPACT_ATOMS: atom_id res chain seq x y z
N MET A 1 -21.28 14.15 -13.39
CA MET A 1 -21.45 13.67 -12.00
C MET A 1 -21.96 12.25 -12.08
N THR A 2 -21.20 11.26 -11.63
CA THR A 2 -21.59 9.85 -11.76
C THR A 2 -22.47 9.43 -10.61
N ALA A 3 -23.56 8.72 -10.90
CA ALA A 3 -24.47 8.19 -9.90
C ALA A 3 -23.74 7.23 -8.95
N GLY A 4 -23.85 7.46 -7.63
CA GLY A 4 -23.23 6.62 -6.59
C GLY A 4 -21.83 7.04 -6.16
N ALA A 5 -21.32 8.18 -6.65
CA ALA A 5 -20.34 8.96 -5.93
C ALA A 5 -20.99 9.51 -4.67
N GLY A 6 -20.35 9.39 -3.50
CA GLY A 6 -20.82 10.10 -2.31
C GLY A 6 -21.03 11.57 -2.68
N ASN A 7 -22.24 12.08 -2.45
CA ASN A 7 -22.64 13.44 -2.81
C ASN A 7 -21.87 14.42 -1.93
N SER A 8 -20.61 14.64 -2.26
CA SER A 8 -19.72 15.58 -1.59
C SER A 8 -19.78 16.85 -2.41
N ASP A 9 -20.31 17.93 -1.83
CA ASP A 9 -20.28 19.28 -2.42
C ASP A 9 -18.84 19.85 -2.57
N ARG A 10 -17.81 19.02 -2.34
CA ARG A 10 -16.41 19.41 -2.43
C ARG A 10 -15.92 19.19 -3.86
N PRO A 11 -15.24 20.18 -4.46
CA PRO A 11 -14.64 20.04 -5.79
C PRO A 11 -13.61 18.92 -5.80
N ALA A 12 -13.38 18.33 -6.99
CA ALA A 12 -12.28 17.40 -7.21
C ALA A 12 -10.96 18.04 -6.77
N ILE A 13 -10.21 17.35 -5.91
CA ILE A 13 -8.92 17.84 -5.43
C ILE A 13 -7.92 17.73 -6.57
N SER A 14 -7.23 18.82 -6.89
CA SER A 14 -6.10 18.78 -7.82
C SER A 14 -4.87 18.23 -7.09
N SER A 15 -4.14 17.31 -7.73
CA SER A 15 -2.82 16.84 -7.26
C SER A 15 -1.67 17.75 -7.72
N LEU A 16 -1.97 18.92 -8.28
CA LEU A 16 -0.96 19.87 -8.74
C LEU A 16 -0.09 20.34 -7.56
N ASN A 17 1.22 20.12 -7.65
CA ASN A 17 2.22 20.41 -6.62
C ASN A 17 2.13 19.57 -5.32
N CYS A 18 1.44 18.43 -5.36
CA CYS A 18 1.39 17.48 -4.24
C CYS A 18 2.17 16.20 -4.58
N PRO A 19 2.73 15.47 -3.58
CA PRO A 19 3.27 14.13 -3.81
C PRO A 19 2.27 13.23 -4.54
N PRO A 20 2.74 12.34 -5.42
CA PRO A 20 1.84 11.46 -6.17
C PRO A 20 1.12 10.50 -5.22
N PHE A 21 -0.19 10.34 -5.44
CA PHE A 21 -1.01 9.33 -4.76
C PHE A 21 -1.16 8.14 -5.69
N ILE A 22 -0.42 7.07 -5.43
CA ILE A 22 -0.35 5.89 -6.31
C ILE A 22 -1.10 4.74 -5.65
N VAL A 23 -1.97 4.07 -6.40
CA VAL A 23 -2.65 2.84 -5.95
C VAL A 23 -1.88 1.62 -6.45
N VAL A 24 -1.66 0.67 -5.55
CA VAL A 24 -1.00 -0.60 -5.85
C VAL A 24 -1.81 -1.74 -5.23
N GLU A 25 -2.06 -2.81 -5.99
CA GLU A 25 -2.83 -3.97 -5.51
C GLU A 25 -2.11 -4.72 -4.38
N SER A 26 -0.77 -4.69 -4.35
CA SER A 26 0.03 -5.52 -3.46
C SER A 26 -0.07 -5.17 -1.98
N CYS A 27 -0.57 -3.98 -1.62
CA CYS A 27 -0.77 -3.55 -0.23
C CYS A 27 -2.25 -3.56 0.20
N ARG A 28 -3.09 -4.37 -0.45
CA ARG A 28 -4.47 -4.63 0.01
C ARG A 28 -4.49 -5.55 1.23
N GLU A 29 -5.63 -5.55 1.93
CA GLU A 29 -5.93 -6.53 2.99
C GLU A 29 -5.88 -7.98 2.44
N HIS A 30 -6.16 -8.96 3.30
CA HIS A 30 -6.42 -10.34 2.90
C HIS A 30 -7.40 -10.42 1.71
N LEU A 31 -7.03 -11.15 0.66
CA LEU A 31 -7.88 -11.30 -0.51
C LEU A 31 -8.86 -12.48 -0.38
N GLY A 32 -10.04 -12.31 -0.99
CA GLY A 32 -11.04 -13.37 -1.18
C GLY A 32 -11.99 -13.60 0.00
N VAL A 33 -13.06 -14.38 -0.24
CA VAL A 33 -14.18 -14.71 0.67
C VAL A 33 -14.98 -13.51 1.17
N HIS A 34 -14.35 -12.56 1.85
CA HIS A 34 -15.04 -11.42 2.45
C HIS A 34 -15.32 -10.33 1.40
N PRO A 35 -16.59 -9.97 1.16
CA PRO A 35 -16.95 -8.98 0.15
C PRO A 35 -16.35 -7.58 0.40
N CYS A 36 -16.06 -7.23 1.65
CA CYS A 36 -15.39 -5.96 1.99
C CYS A 36 -13.98 -5.85 1.42
N ASP A 37 -13.33 -6.99 1.18
CA ASP A 37 -11.98 -7.04 0.65
C ASP A 37 -11.97 -6.99 -0.88
N ARG A 38 -13.15 -7.04 -1.53
CA ARG A 38 -13.30 -6.89 -2.98
C ARG A 38 -13.41 -5.42 -3.35
N ARG A 39 -12.54 -4.96 -4.25
CA ARG A 39 -12.61 -3.58 -4.73
C ARG A 39 -13.68 -3.39 -5.81
N SER A 40 -14.17 -2.16 -5.96
CA SER A 40 -14.99 -1.80 -7.13
C SER A 40 -14.14 -1.69 -8.40
N ASN A 41 -14.81 -1.51 -9.54
CA ASN A 41 -14.14 -1.28 -10.81
C ASN A 41 -13.28 -0.01 -10.78
N ILE A 42 -12.11 -0.05 -11.41
CA ILE A 42 -11.19 1.10 -11.46
C ILE A 42 -11.80 2.27 -12.22
N THR A 43 -12.60 2.02 -13.26
CA THR A 43 -13.33 3.06 -13.99
C THR A 43 -14.18 3.91 -13.05
N LYS A 44 -14.90 3.26 -12.12
CA LYS A 44 -15.66 3.97 -11.08
C LYS A 44 -14.74 4.77 -10.16
N TYR A 45 -13.62 4.21 -9.70
CA TYR A 45 -12.70 4.95 -8.83
C TYR A 45 -12.01 6.14 -9.50
N ARG A 46 -11.66 6.04 -10.79
CA ARG A 46 -11.07 7.15 -11.54
C ARG A 46 -12.01 8.35 -11.63
N GLU A 47 -13.31 8.09 -11.77
CA GLU A 47 -14.32 9.15 -11.76
C GLU A 47 -14.49 9.78 -10.37
N LEU A 48 -14.42 8.98 -9.30
CA LEU A 48 -14.54 9.44 -7.91
C LEU A 48 -13.31 10.18 -7.41
N PHE A 49 -12.13 9.75 -7.84
CA PHE A 49 -10.84 10.18 -7.31
C PHE A 49 -9.87 10.53 -8.45
N PRO A 50 -10.15 11.60 -9.21
CA PRO A 50 -9.35 11.97 -10.39
C PRO A 50 -7.90 12.38 -10.06
N ALA A 51 -7.59 12.65 -8.79
CA ALA A 51 -6.26 13.01 -8.32
C ALA A 51 -5.33 11.79 -8.07
N ILE A 52 -5.90 10.59 -8.04
CA ILE A 52 -5.20 9.35 -7.70
C ILE A 52 -4.72 8.66 -8.98
N ASP A 53 -3.46 8.23 -8.97
CA ASP A 53 -2.84 7.48 -10.05
C ASP A 53 -3.17 5.97 -9.93
N PHE A 54 -3.95 5.48 -10.91
CA PHE A 54 -4.31 4.08 -11.08
C PHE A 54 -3.55 3.41 -12.25
N SER A 55 -2.44 4.00 -12.72
CA SER A 55 -1.67 3.50 -13.87
C SER A 55 -1.06 2.13 -13.64
N LEU A 56 -0.80 1.76 -12.38
CA LEU A 56 -0.24 0.44 -12.01
C LEU A 56 -1.31 -0.66 -11.87
N ILE A 57 -2.60 -0.34 -12.08
CA ILE A 57 -3.67 -1.34 -12.02
C ILE A 57 -3.95 -1.89 -13.41
N GLU A 58 -3.75 -3.19 -13.59
CA GLU A 58 -3.82 -3.86 -14.89
C GLU A 58 -5.26 -4.13 -15.36
N THR A 59 -6.19 -4.39 -14.43
CA THR A 59 -7.56 -4.81 -14.76
C THR A 59 -8.63 -3.88 -14.17
N ASP A 60 -9.66 -3.58 -14.93
CA ASP A 60 -10.79 -2.77 -14.43
C ASP A 60 -11.54 -3.50 -13.30
N VAL A 61 -11.87 -4.77 -13.51
CA VAL A 61 -12.50 -5.63 -12.50
C VAL A 61 -11.46 -6.23 -11.54
N ASP A 62 -11.90 -6.55 -10.32
CA ASP A 62 -11.06 -7.20 -9.32
C ASP A 62 -10.89 -8.69 -9.63
N VAL A 63 -9.79 -9.04 -10.29
CA VAL A 63 -9.46 -10.44 -10.64
C VAL A 63 -8.72 -11.17 -9.51
N LEU A 64 -8.17 -10.44 -8.55
CA LEU A 64 -7.37 -10.98 -7.44
C LEU A 64 -8.26 -11.52 -6.33
N TRP A 65 -9.39 -10.87 -6.04
CA TRP A 65 -10.35 -11.38 -5.08
C TRP A 65 -11.10 -12.60 -5.63
N LYS A 66 -11.13 -13.69 -4.85
CA LYS A 66 -11.86 -14.92 -5.19
C LYS A 66 -12.98 -15.18 -4.18
N PRO A 67 -14.19 -15.56 -4.61
CA PRO A 67 -15.31 -15.76 -3.69
C PRO A 67 -15.11 -16.93 -2.72
N ASP A 68 -14.43 -17.99 -3.16
CA ASP A 68 -14.36 -19.25 -2.40
C ASP A 68 -12.96 -19.55 -1.84
N ILE A 69 -11.97 -18.70 -2.14
CA ILE A 69 -10.57 -18.92 -1.74
C ILE A 69 -10.12 -17.71 -0.93
N ARG A 70 -9.82 -17.93 0.34
CA ARG A 70 -9.19 -16.93 1.21
C ARG A 70 -7.68 -16.99 1.01
N GLU A 71 -7.05 -15.84 0.90
CA GLU A 71 -5.60 -15.74 0.88
C GLU A 71 -5.02 -16.18 2.23
N GLU A 72 -4.03 -17.09 2.18
CA GLU A 72 -3.35 -17.60 3.36
C GLU A 72 -2.37 -16.56 3.92
N ASP A 73 -2.12 -16.61 5.23
CA ASP A 73 -1.22 -15.66 5.92
C ASP A 73 0.18 -15.60 5.30
N GLN A 74 0.71 -16.75 4.87
CA GLN A 74 2.00 -16.86 4.20
C GLN A 74 2.03 -16.17 2.83
N ASP A 75 0.92 -16.19 2.11
CA ASP A 75 0.81 -15.57 0.79
C ASP A 75 0.73 -14.05 0.92
N ILE A 76 0.06 -13.55 1.97
CA ILE A 76 0.05 -12.14 2.35
C ILE A 76 1.46 -11.68 2.70
N ALA A 77 2.17 -12.44 3.55
CA ALA A 77 3.56 -12.16 3.90
C ALA A 77 4.45 -12.09 2.65
N ALA A 78 4.36 -13.07 1.75
CA ALA A 78 5.13 -13.09 0.50
C ALA A 78 4.78 -11.91 -0.43
N ARG A 79 3.50 -11.57 -0.56
CA ARG A 79 3.03 -10.39 -1.30
C ARG A 79 3.53 -9.09 -0.68
N GLY A 80 3.52 -9.01 0.64
CA GLY A 80 4.03 -7.89 1.41
C GLY A 80 5.53 -7.67 1.21
N VAL A 81 6.34 -8.73 1.23
CA VAL A 81 7.77 -8.65 0.93
C VAL A 81 8.01 -8.11 -0.49
N LYS A 82 7.25 -8.58 -1.48
CA LYS A 82 7.33 -8.04 -2.85
C LYS A 82 6.96 -6.55 -2.90
N PHE A 83 5.95 -6.14 -2.14
CA PHE A 83 5.56 -4.72 -2.04
C PHE A 83 6.67 -3.86 -1.42
N PHE A 84 7.29 -4.30 -0.33
CA PHE A 84 8.40 -3.56 0.29
C PHE A 84 9.65 -3.53 -0.60
N ASN A 85 9.92 -4.58 -1.36
CA ASN A 85 10.97 -4.57 -2.39
C ASN A 85 10.64 -3.58 -3.52
N TRP A 86 9.38 -3.47 -3.94
CA TRP A 86 8.99 -2.44 -4.90
C TRP A 86 9.13 -1.03 -4.31
N LEU A 87 8.75 -0.83 -3.03
CA LEU A 87 8.93 0.44 -2.33
C LEU A 87 10.40 0.88 -2.29
N SER A 88 11.35 -0.04 -2.10
CA SER A 88 12.78 0.32 -2.08
C SER A 88 13.32 0.75 -3.46
N THR A 89 12.61 0.46 -4.54
CA THR A 89 12.96 0.95 -5.90
C THR A 89 12.41 2.34 -6.21
N ARG A 90 11.56 2.88 -5.33
CA ARG A 90 10.98 4.20 -5.51
C ARG A 90 12.04 5.29 -5.43
N LYS A 91 11.87 6.34 -6.24
CA LYS A 91 12.75 7.52 -6.21
C LYS A 91 12.47 8.42 -5.00
N GLU A 92 11.27 8.32 -4.44
CA GLU A 92 10.82 9.11 -3.29
C GLU A 92 11.51 8.65 -2.00
N LYS A 93 12.06 9.59 -1.23
CA LYS A 93 12.75 9.29 0.03
C LYS A 93 11.80 8.99 1.20
N GLU A 94 10.73 9.77 1.29
CA GLU A 94 9.71 9.66 2.33
C GLU A 94 8.40 9.24 1.67
N ILE A 95 7.87 8.08 2.06
CA ILE A 95 6.68 7.49 1.48
C ILE A 95 5.69 7.18 2.60
N ALA A 96 4.50 7.75 2.49
CA ALA A 96 3.37 7.35 3.33
C ALA A 96 2.65 6.18 2.66
N VAL A 97 2.49 5.07 3.40
CA VAL A 97 1.70 3.91 2.97
C VAL A 97 0.42 3.88 3.80
N VAL A 98 -0.74 3.98 3.12
CA VAL A 98 -2.06 3.83 3.74
C VAL A 98 -2.60 2.46 3.36
N THR A 99 -2.76 1.58 4.34
CA THR A 99 -3.09 0.17 4.14
C THR A 99 -3.83 -0.40 5.36
N HIS A 100 -3.93 -1.72 5.44
CA HIS A 100 -4.77 -2.45 6.39
C HIS A 100 -3.94 -3.18 7.45
N SER A 101 -4.55 -3.39 8.62
CA SER A 101 -3.86 -3.97 9.78
C SER A 101 -3.46 -5.43 9.58
N GLY A 102 -4.25 -6.24 8.87
CA GLY A 102 -3.94 -7.66 8.62
C GLY A 102 -2.72 -7.78 7.70
N PHE A 103 -2.74 -7.06 6.58
CA PHE A 103 -1.59 -6.94 5.68
C PHE A 103 -0.32 -6.53 6.40
N LEU A 104 -0.36 -5.44 7.20
CA LEU A 104 0.81 -4.97 7.95
C LEU A 104 1.30 -6.02 8.95
N TYR A 105 0.40 -6.67 9.69
CA TYR A 105 0.77 -7.66 10.69
C TYR A 105 1.50 -8.85 10.06
N GLN A 106 0.93 -9.48 9.03
CA GLN A 106 1.56 -10.64 8.39
C GLN A 106 2.86 -10.26 7.67
N THR A 107 2.89 -9.10 7.02
CA THR A 107 4.08 -8.63 6.30
C THR A 107 5.22 -8.28 7.25
N LEU A 108 4.99 -7.44 8.27
CA LEU A 108 6.05 -6.97 9.18
C LEU A 108 6.58 -8.10 10.07
N ASN A 109 5.78 -9.15 10.31
CA ASN A 109 6.23 -10.39 10.95
C ASN A 109 7.33 -11.12 10.15
N SER A 110 7.52 -10.81 8.85
CA SER A 110 8.59 -11.39 8.03
C SER A 110 9.93 -10.66 8.17
N PHE A 111 9.97 -9.48 8.79
CA PHE A 111 11.17 -8.64 8.92
C PHE A 111 11.76 -8.65 10.33
N GLY A 112 12.98 -8.12 10.48
CA GLY A 112 13.60 -7.83 11.78
C GLY A 112 14.14 -9.02 12.56
N ASN A 113 14.23 -10.21 11.95
CA ASN A 113 14.86 -11.39 12.56
C ASN A 113 16.37 -11.20 12.83
N ASP A 114 16.96 -10.21 12.18
CA ASP A 114 18.35 -9.79 12.26
C ASP A 114 18.52 -8.45 13.02
N CYS A 115 17.46 -7.99 13.69
CA CYS A 115 17.47 -6.83 14.58
C CYS A 115 17.46 -7.27 16.06
N ASP A 116 17.62 -6.31 16.96
CA ASP A 116 17.38 -6.54 18.39
C ASP A 116 15.94 -7.06 18.61
N PRO A 117 15.72 -8.02 19.54
CA PRO A 117 14.38 -8.55 19.83
C PRO A 117 13.34 -7.48 20.16
N SER A 118 13.74 -6.35 20.76
CA SER A 118 12.83 -5.22 21.02
C SER A 118 12.29 -4.58 19.74
N VAL A 119 13.15 -4.42 18.72
CA VAL A 119 12.75 -3.90 17.40
C VAL A 119 11.82 -4.89 16.72
N LYS A 120 12.18 -6.18 16.71
CA LYS A 120 11.33 -7.24 16.16
C LYS A 120 9.94 -7.24 16.79
N ASN A 121 9.88 -7.14 18.11
CA ASN A 121 8.61 -7.08 18.84
C ASN A 121 7.80 -5.83 18.49
N GLU A 122 8.44 -4.67 18.34
CA GLU A 122 7.74 -3.42 18.02
C GLU A 122 7.13 -3.43 16.61
N ILE A 123 7.91 -3.83 15.60
CA ILE A 123 7.43 -3.86 14.21
C ILE A 123 6.32 -4.90 13.99
N SER A 124 6.31 -5.96 14.80
CA SER A 124 5.38 -7.09 14.70
C SER A 124 4.05 -6.84 15.43
N LYS A 125 3.91 -5.73 16.18
CA LYS A 125 2.65 -5.40 16.88
C LYS A 125 1.55 -5.09 15.87
N LYS A 126 0.35 -5.61 16.12
CA LYS A 126 -0.84 -5.27 15.34
C LYS A 126 -1.11 -3.75 15.42
N PHE A 127 -1.50 -3.17 14.30
CA PHE A 127 -1.88 -1.75 14.22
C PHE A 127 -3.32 -1.56 14.68
N VAL A 128 -3.59 -0.46 15.38
CA VAL A 128 -4.95 0.05 15.63
C VAL A 128 -5.39 1.01 14.52
N ASN A 129 -6.70 1.27 14.46
CA ASN A 129 -7.25 2.17 13.44
C ASN A 129 -6.63 3.58 13.55
N CYS A 130 -6.21 4.13 12.41
CA CYS A 130 -5.54 5.44 12.30
C CYS A 130 -4.19 5.54 13.04
N GLU A 131 -3.57 4.40 13.38
CA GLU A 131 -2.21 4.41 13.93
C GLU A 131 -1.17 4.71 12.84
N LEU A 132 -0.23 5.59 13.17
CA LEU A 132 0.93 5.90 12.34
C LEU A 132 2.19 5.34 13.00
N ARG A 133 2.97 4.55 12.26
CA ARG A 133 4.33 4.16 12.65
C ARG A 133 5.31 4.52 11.54
N SER A 134 6.47 5.01 11.94
CA SER A 134 7.57 5.33 11.03
C SER A 134 8.58 4.19 11.00
N PHE A 135 8.99 3.80 9.81
CA PHE A 135 9.99 2.76 9.58
C PHE A 135 11.09 3.27 8.66
N VAL A 136 12.28 2.70 8.79
CA VAL A 136 13.39 2.91 7.86
C VAL A 136 13.63 1.61 7.12
N LEU A 137 13.51 1.65 5.79
CA LEU A 137 13.89 0.53 4.93
C LEU A 137 15.41 0.59 4.70
N VAL A 138 16.09 -0.49 5.03
CA VAL A 138 17.56 -0.59 4.92
C VAL A 138 17.89 -1.65 3.88
N ASP A 139 18.48 -1.22 2.76
CA ASP A 139 19.10 -2.14 1.81
C ASP A 139 20.51 -2.50 2.29
N LYS A 140 20.68 -3.74 2.74
CA LYS A 140 21.97 -4.26 3.24
C LYS A 140 22.94 -4.66 2.12
N CYS A 141 22.48 -4.69 0.86
CA CYS A 141 23.29 -5.07 -0.29
C CYS A 141 23.87 -3.87 -1.05
N MET A 142 23.44 -2.64 -0.75
CA MET A 142 23.93 -1.43 -1.41
C MET A 142 25.17 -0.84 -0.72
N SER A 143 26.35 -1.02 -1.33
CA SER A 143 27.49 -0.10 -1.19
C SER A 143 27.17 1.18 -1.98
N SER A 144 26.93 2.27 -1.27
CA SER A 144 26.38 3.54 -1.76
C SER A 144 27.12 4.17 -2.96
N SER A 145 26.39 4.59 -4.00
CA SER A 145 26.95 5.51 -5.02
C SER A 145 25.96 6.48 -5.69
N ASN A 146 24.65 6.44 -5.41
CA ASN A 146 23.72 7.39 -6.03
C ASN A 146 23.45 8.62 -5.13
N PRO A 147 23.60 9.85 -5.64
CA PRO A 147 23.28 11.05 -4.89
C PRO A 147 21.76 11.18 -4.70
N PRO A 148 21.32 11.72 -3.54
CA PRO A 148 19.91 11.88 -3.24
C PRO A 148 19.27 12.94 -4.16
N MET A 149 18.16 12.59 -4.80
CA MET A 149 17.33 13.54 -5.52
C MET A 149 16.22 14.01 -4.56
N THR A 150 16.11 15.32 -4.34
CA THR A 150 15.15 15.91 -3.39
C THR A 150 13.70 15.76 -3.86
N ASN A 151 12.79 15.55 -2.90
CA ASN A 151 11.35 15.49 -3.11
C ASN A 151 10.75 16.91 -3.12
N TYR A 152 10.77 17.57 -4.29
CA TYR A 152 10.17 18.90 -4.61
C TYR A 152 11.13 20.12 -4.56
N PRO A 153 10.79 21.24 -5.24
CA PRO A 153 11.66 22.42 -5.37
C PRO A 153 12.04 23.05 -4.04
#